data_AF-A0A2E9YFK5-F1
#
_entry.id   AF-A0A2E9YFK5-F1
#
_cell.length_a   1.000
_cell.length_b   1.000
_cell.length_c   1.000
_cell.angle_alpha   90.00
_cell.angle_beta   90.00
_cell.angle_gamma   90.00
#
_symmetry.space_group_name_H-M   'P 1'
#
loop_
_entity.id
_entity.type
_entity.pdbx_description
1 polymer ?
#
loop_
_entity_poly.entity_id
_entity_poly.type
_entity_poly.pdbx_seq_one_letter_code
_entity_poly.pdbx_strand_id
1 'polypeptide(L)'
;MEQMGFAVCCLACDAPDAAGSERCRFCIDGHSRSRDHLTSGKATSKAQRLARELITMLVDPANHIDDDAHGDWMVRYLALVNEHQGVAKAKTHKEVVARFEAERKKRKRSIIRDVANQNKWLDQPPDASEREDLLSAFGADPEHRPKTWEELLEEIEGLLDD
;
A
#
# COMPACT_ATOMS: atom_id res chain seq x y z
N MET A 1 -13.47 0.07 -15.78
CA MET A 1 -14.75 0.81 -15.73
C MET A 1 -15.06 1.23 -14.31
N GLU A 2 -15.07 0.31 -13.35
CA GLU A 2 -15.28 0.60 -11.92
C GLU A 2 -14.26 1.63 -11.35
N GLN A 3 -12.98 1.48 -11.69
CA GLN A 3 -11.92 2.42 -11.30
C GLN A 3 -12.00 3.81 -12.00
N MET A 4 -12.88 3.98 -12.98
CA MET A 4 -13.03 5.26 -13.71
C MET A 4 -14.03 6.21 -13.02
N GLY A 5 -14.85 5.72 -12.08
CA GLY A 5 -15.85 6.53 -11.37
C GLY A 5 -17.04 6.99 -12.24
N PHE A 6 -17.19 6.42 -13.44
CA PHE A 6 -18.22 6.76 -14.42
C PHE A 6 -19.04 5.53 -14.86
N ALA A 7 -19.09 4.49 -14.02
CA ALA A 7 -19.84 3.28 -14.30
C ALA A 7 -21.32 3.59 -14.55
N VAL A 8 -21.91 4.50 -13.75
CA VAL A 8 -23.29 4.96 -13.89
C VAL A 8 -23.61 5.47 -15.30
N CYS A 9 -22.72 6.27 -15.92
CA CYS A 9 -22.95 6.78 -17.27
C CYS A 9 -22.98 5.67 -18.33
N CYS A 10 -22.25 4.58 -18.10
CA CYS A 10 -22.25 3.43 -18.99
C CYS A 10 -23.50 2.57 -18.78
N LEU A 11 -23.94 2.43 -17.53
CA LEU A 11 -25.16 1.69 -17.16
C LEU A 11 -26.45 2.40 -17.58
N ALA A 12 -26.41 3.72 -17.68
CA ALA A 12 -27.50 4.52 -18.20
C ALA A 12 -27.53 4.59 -19.75
N CYS A 13 -26.58 3.96 -20.43
CA CYS A 13 -26.52 3.98 -21.89
C CYS A 13 -27.56 3.03 -22.50
N ASP A 14 -28.24 3.48 -23.55
CA ASP A 14 -29.20 2.71 -24.35
C ASP A 14 -28.53 1.76 -25.37
N ALA A 15 -27.19 1.75 -25.45
CA ALA A 15 -26.47 0.91 -26.39
C ALA A 15 -26.60 -0.58 -26.00
N PRO A 16 -26.69 -1.50 -26.98
CA PRO A 16 -26.66 -2.93 -26.70
C PRO A 16 -25.32 -3.32 -26.06
N ASP A 17 -25.36 -4.23 -25.10
CA ASP A 17 -24.18 -4.72 -24.37
C ASP A 17 -23.34 -5.68 -25.24
N ALA A 18 -22.72 -5.12 -26.28
CA ALA A 18 -21.81 -5.79 -27.18
C ALA A 18 -20.38 -5.34 -26.90
N ALA A 19 -19.56 -6.26 -26.39
CA ALA A 19 -18.17 -6.00 -26.09
C ALA A 19 -17.41 -5.51 -27.33
N GLY A 20 -16.70 -4.38 -27.20
CA GLY A 20 -15.87 -3.84 -28.27
C GLY A 20 -16.62 -3.07 -29.36
N SER A 21 -17.89 -2.70 -29.15
CA SER A 21 -18.60 -1.83 -30.10
C SER A 21 -17.89 -0.47 -30.27
N GLU A 22 -17.88 0.06 -31.50
CA GLU A 22 -17.27 1.37 -31.78
C GLU A 22 -17.91 2.49 -30.96
N ARG A 23 -19.23 2.41 -30.75
CA ARG A 23 -19.99 3.35 -29.90
C ARG A 23 -19.46 3.36 -28.46
N CYS A 24 -19.32 2.19 -27.84
CA CYS A 24 -18.79 2.10 -26.47
C CYS A 24 -17.37 2.62 -26.38
N ARG A 25 -16.52 2.34 -27.39
CA ARG A 25 -15.15 2.88 -27.45
C ARG A 25 -15.14 4.41 -27.48
N PHE A 26 -15.99 5.02 -28.29
CA PHE A 26 -16.13 6.48 -28.36
C PHE A 26 -16.66 7.07 -27.04
N CYS A 27 -17.68 6.47 -26.44
CA CYS A 27 -18.22 6.92 -25.16
C CYS A 27 -17.18 6.86 -24.04
N ILE A 28 -16.43 5.76 -23.94
CA ILE A 28 -15.39 5.58 -22.91
C ILE A 28 -14.28 6.61 -23.08
N ASP A 29 -13.81 6.86 -24.30
CA ASP A 29 -12.77 7.86 -24.59
C ASP A 29 -13.27 9.30 -24.36
N GLY A 30 -14.54 9.58 -24.68
CA GLY A 30 -15.17 10.86 -24.35
C GLY A 30 -15.25 11.09 -22.84
N HIS A 31 -15.73 10.10 -22.08
CA HIS A 31 -15.85 10.18 -20.63
C HIS A 31 -14.50 10.36 -19.94
N SER A 32 -13.47 9.63 -20.35
CA SER A 32 -12.13 9.75 -19.76
C SER A 32 -11.57 11.16 -19.97
N ARG A 33 -11.62 11.69 -21.20
CA ARG A 33 -11.17 13.05 -21.51
C ARG A 33 -11.94 14.11 -20.74
N SER A 34 -13.27 14.02 -20.69
CA SER A 34 -14.11 14.96 -19.94
C SER A 34 -13.78 14.93 -18.45
N ARG A 35 -13.61 13.74 -17.86
CA ARG A 35 -13.23 13.60 -16.45
C ARG A 35 -11.86 14.22 -16.20
N ASP A 36 -10.87 13.89 -17.01
CA ASP A 36 -9.50 14.39 -16.81
C ASP A 36 -9.45 15.91 -16.97
N HIS A 37 -10.19 16.47 -17.94
CA HIS A 37 -10.32 17.91 -18.08
C HIS A 37 -11.03 18.57 -16.88
N LEU A 38 -12.10 17.96 -16.37
CA LEU A 38 -12.87 18.51 -15.27
C LEU A 38 -12.17 18.35 -13.92
N THR A 39 -11.36 17.32 -13.73
CA THR A 39 -10.72 16.99 -12.44
C THR A 39 -9.25 17.42 -12.35
N SER A 40 -8.59 17.74 -13.46
CA SER A 40 -7.22 18.24 -13.46
C SER A 40 -7.12 19.64 -12.85
N GLY A 41 -6.08 19.86 -12.04
CA GLY A 41 -5.80 21.15 -11.40
C GLY A 41 -6.89 21.64 -10.45
N LYS A 42 -6.79 22.93 -10.08
CA LYS A 42 -7.77 23.61 -9.23
C LYS A 42 -8.93 24.15 -10.08
N ALA A 43 -10.16 23.96 -9.62
CA ALA A 43 -11.32 24.54 -10.29
C ALA A 43 -11.23 26.08 -10.32
N THR A 44 -11.33 26.66 -11.50
CA THR A 44 -11.22 28.11 -11.74
C THR A 44 -12.59 28.80 -11.77
N SER A 45 -13.67 28.07 -12.07
CA SER A 45 -15.03 28.60 -12.14
C SER A 45 -16.01 27.89 -11.19
N LYS A 46 -17.12 28.56 -10.85
CA LYS A 46 -18.22 27.95 -10.09
C LYS A 46 -18.81 26.74 -10.80
N ALA A 47 -18.94 26.81 -12.13
CA ALA A 47 -19.42 25.70 -12.94
C ALA A 47 -18.50 24.48 -12.86
N GLN A 48 -17.18 24.68 -12.86
CA GLN A 48 -16.22 23.58 -12.67
C GLN A 48 -16.30 22.96 -11.28
N ARG A 49 -16.54 23.77 -10.23
CA ARG A 49 -16.74 23.25 -8.87
C ARG A 49 -18.00 22.38 -8.79
N LEU A 50 -19.12 22.90 -9.29
CA LEU A 50 -20.38 22.15 -9.34
C LEU A 50 -20.22 20.85 -10.15
N ALA A 51 -19.56 20.91 -11.31
CA ALA A 51 -19.30 19.72 -12.12
C ALA A 51 -18.50 18.66 -11.35
N ARG A 52 -17.49 19.06 -10.56
CA ARG A 52 -16.71 18.14 -9.73
C ARG A 52 -17.55 17.53 -8.61
N GLU A 53 -18.39 18.33 -7.94
CA GLU A 53 -19.32 17.85 -6.91
C GLU A 53 -20.27 16.79 -7.48
N LEU A 54 -20.88 17.06 -8.65
CA LEU A 54 -21.74 16.10 -9.34
C LEU A 54 -21.00 14.82 -9.75
N ILE A 55 -19.75 14.95 -10.21
CA ILE A 55 -18.92 13.78 -10.53
C ILE A 55 -18.69 12.95 -9.27
N THR A 56 -18.31 13.56 -8.15
CA THR A 56 -18.10 12.85 -6.89
C THR A 56 -19.34 12.06 -6.47
N MET A 57 -20.54 12.63 -6.62
CA MET A 57 -21.79 11.92 -6.36
C MET A 57 -21.97 10.69 -7.27
N LEU A 58 -21.63 10.81 -8.56
CA LEU A 58 -21.73 9.70 -9.52
C LEU A 58 -20.67 8.60 -9.28
N VAL A 59 -19.51 8.94 -8.74
CA VAL A 59 -18.46 7.96 -8.38
C VAL A 59 -18.96 7.05 -7.25
N ASP A 60 -19.66 7.62 -6.27
CA ASP A 60 -20.11 6.90 -5.08
C ASP A 60 -21.55 7.29 -4.68
N PRO A 61 -22.57 6.84 -5.43
CA PRO A 61 -23.96 7.23 -5.18
C PRO A 61 -24.44 6.83 -3.77
N ALA A 62 -23.89 5.78 -3.18
CA ALA A 62 -24.30 5.28 -1.87
C ALA A 62 -24.11 6.30 -0.75
N ASN A 63 -23.06 7.13 -0.85
CA ASN A 63 -22.76 8.17 0.14
C ASN A 63 -23.58 9.45 -0.03
N HIS A 64 -24.44 9.52 -1.06
CA HIS A 64 -25.18 10.72 -1.43
C HIS A 64 -26.70 10.46 -1.58
N ILE A 65 -27.21 9.34 -1.07
CA ILE A 65 -28.63 9.00 -1.15
C ILE A 65 -29.54 9.95 -0.34
N ASP A 66 -28.99 10.58 0.70
CA ASP A 66 -29.71 11.51 1.57
C ASP A 66 -29.58 12.98 1.10
N ASP A 67 -29.05 13.23 -0.10
CA ASP A 67 -28.96 14.59 -0.66
C ASP A 67 -30.36 15.12 -1.03
N ASP A 68 -30.69 16.33 -0.55
CA ASP A 68 -32.03 16.93 -0.73
C ASP A 68 -32.45 17.09 -2.19
N ALA A 69 -31.50 17.29 -3.11
CA ALA A 69 -31.79 17.57 -4.52
C ALA A 69 -31.54 16.36 -5.43
N HIS A 70 -30.53 15.54 -5.14
CA HIS A 70 -30.07 14.47 -6.00
C HIS A 70 -30.25 13.08 -5.41
N GLY A 71 -30.69 12.94 -4.16
CA GLY A 71 -30.81 11.67 -3.44
C GLY A 71 -31.65 10.62 -4.19
N ASP A 72 -32.81 11.03 -4.72
CA ASP A 72 -33.66 10.16 -5.55
C ASP A 72 -32.92 9.56 -6.76
N TRP A 73 -32.02 10.34 -7.38
CA TRP A 73 -31.19 9.86 -8.48
C TRP A 73 -30.07 8.96 -7.99
N MET A 74 -29.45 9.29 -6.86
CA MET A 74 -28.40 8.47 -6.26
C MET A 74 -28.90 7.08 -5.88
N VAL A 75 -30.13 6.96 -5.38
CA VAL A 75 -30.80 5.67 -5.13
C VAL A 75 -30.94 4.86 -6.42
N ARG A 76 -31.36 5.49 -7.52
CA ARG A 76 -31.48 4.80 -8.83
C ARG A 76 -30.13 4.36 -9.38
N TYR A 77 -29.11 5.21 -9.27
CA TYR A 77 -27.76 4.87 -9.73
C TYR A 77 -27.13 3.76 -8.90
N LEU A 78 -27.35 3.77 -7.57
CA LEU A 78 -26.95 2.68 -6.69
C LEU A 78 -27.60 1.36 -7.09
N ALA A 79 -28.90 1.37 -7.43
CA ALA A 79 -29.60 0.17 -7.89
C ALA A 79 -28.97 -0.40 -9.18
N LEU A 80 -28.68 0.45 -10.17
CA LEU A 80 -28.02 0.04 -11.42
C LEU A 80 -26.62 -0.55 -11.17
N VAL A 81 -25.84 0.09 -10.30
CA VAL A 81 -24.49 -0.39 -9.94
C VAL A 81 -24.56 -1.74 -9.25
N ASN A 82 -25.49 -1.91 -8.30
CA ASN A 82 -25.67 -3.17 -7.58
C ASN A 82 -26.14 -4.30 -8.51
N GLU A 83 -27.04 -4.01 -9.46
CA GLU A 83 -27.49 -4.97 -10.46
C GLU A 83 -26.32 -5.40 -11.36
N HIS A 84 -25.49 -4.44 -11.80
CA HIS A 84 -24.34 -4.71 -12.66
C HIS A 84 -23.21 -5.48 -11.96
N GLN A 85 -22.86 -5.10 -10.72
CA GLN A 85 -21.85 -5.79 -9.92
C GLN A 85 -22.33 -7.18 -9.45
N GLY A 86 -23.66 -7.39 -9.48
CA GLY A 86 -24.30 -8.54 -8.88
C GLY A 86 -24.19 -8.53 -7.35
N VAL A 87 -24.82 -9.50 -6.72
CA VAL A 87 -24.65 -9.72 -5.28
C VAL A 87 -23.27 -10.34 -5.07
N ALA A 88 -22.27 -9.52 -4.77
CA ALA A 88 -21.02 -10.04 -4.23
C ALA A 88 -21.37 -10.89 -3.00
N LYS A 89 -21.06 -12.19 -3.03
CA LYS A 89 -21.33 -13.08 -1.90
C LYS A 89 -20.74 -12.43 -0.66
N ALA A 90 -21.56 -12.26 0.39
CA ALA A 90 -21.10 -11.75 1.66
C ALA A 90 -19.89 -12.58 2.10
N LYS A 91 -18.73 -11.92 2.26
CA LYS A 91 -17.51 -12.61 2.68
C LYS A 91 -17.77 -13.24 4.04
N THR A 92 -17.72 -14.56 4.10
CA THR A 92 -17.90 -15.28 5.35
C THR A 92 -16.71 -15.02 6.27
N HIS A 93 -16.92 -15.10 7.58
CA HIS A 93 -15.83 -14.98 8.56
C HIS A 93 -14.66 -15.92 8.24
N LYS A 94 -14.94 -17.13 7.73
CA LYS A 94 -13.93 -18.10 7.31
C LYS A 94 -13.03 -17.58 6.19
N GLU A 95 -13.61 -16.93 5.18
CA GLU A 95 -12.84 -16.36 4.05
C GLU A 95 -11.99 -15.17 4.48
N VAL A 96 -12.50 -14.36 5.41
CA VAL A 96 -11.74 -13.26 6.00
C VAL A 96 -10.53 -13.79 6.76
N VAL A 97 -10.72 -14.77 7.64
CA VAL A 97 -9.63 -15.42 8.39
C VAL A 97 -8.61 -16.07 7.44
N ALA A 98 -9.06 -16.81 6.43
CA ALA A 98 -8.17 -17.44 5.45
C ALA A 98 -7.30 -16.40 4.70
N ARG A 99 -7.86 -15.23 4.38
CA ARG A 99 -7.10 -14.13 3.78
C ARG A 99 -6.06 -13.55 4.74
N PHE A 100 -6.41 -13.34 6.01
CA PHE A 100 -5.45 -12.89 7.01
C PHE A 100 -4.32 -13.90 7.24
N GLU A 101 -4.62 -15.20 7.25
CA GLU A 101 -3.62 -16.25 7.37
C GLU A 101 -2.70 -16.29 6.14
N ALA A 102 -3.24 -16.15 4.93
CA ALA A 102 -2.46 -16.05 3.70
C ALA A 102 -1.53 -14.83 3.71
N GLU A 103 -1.99 -13.67 4.17
CA GLU A 103 -1.16 -12.47 4.32
C GLU A 103 -0.08 -12.63 5.40
N ARG A 104 -0.36 -13.34 6.51
CA ARG A 104 0.65 -13.64 7.54
C ARG A 104 1.76 -14.55 7.04
N LYS A 105 1.45 -15.48 6.14
CA LYS A 105 2.43 -16.39 5.52
C LYS A 105 3.34 -15.68 4.51
N LYS A 106 2.93 -14.52 3.99
CA LYS A 106 3.79 -13.72 3.11
C LYS A 106 4.89 -13.06 3.95
N ARG A 107 6.16 -13.32 3.60
CA ARG A 107 7.29 -12.59 4.21
C ARG A 107 7.18 -11.12 3.85
N LYS A 108 7.15 -10.25 4.87
CA LYS A 108 7.25 -8.80 4.69
C LYS A 108 8.67 -8.47 4.24
N ARG A 109 8.88 -8.34 2.93
CA ARG A 109 10.14 -7.82 2.36
C ARG A 109 10.17 -6.32 2.62
N SER A 110 11.09 -5.88 3.47
CA SER A 110 11.36 -4.47 3.67
C SER A 110 12.54 -4.12 2.78
N ILE A 111 12.34 -3.24 1.80
CA ILE A 111 13.40 -2.81 0.88
C ILE A 111 14.62 -2.29 1.65
N ILE A 112 14.41 -1.59 2.78
CA ILE A 112 15.49 -1.10 3.64
C ILE A 112 16.24 -2.27 4.30
N ARG A 113 15.52 -3.30 4.79
CA ARG A 113 16.14 -4.49 5.39
C ARG A 113 16.90 -5.32 4.36
N ASP A 114 16.35 -5.46 3.17
CA ASP A 114 16.84 -6.37 2.14
C ASP A 114 17.96 -5.75 1.27
N VAL A 115 18.05 -4.41 1.19
CA VAL A 115 19.02 -3.70 0.33
C VAL A 115 20.04 -2.88 1.13
N ALA A 116 19.64 -2.24 2.23
CA ALA A 116 20.52 -1.33 2.98
C ALA A 116 21.30 -2.02 4.10
N ASN A 117 20.75 -3.09 4.70
CA ASN A 117 21.45 -3.87 5.71
C ASN A 117 22.20 -5.04 5.07
N GLN A 118 23.38 -4.77 4.52
CA GLN A 118 24.28 -5.79 3.97
C GLN A 118 25.12 -6.50 5.06
N ASN A 119 24.67 -6.48 6.32
CA ASN A 119 25.37 -7.15 7.40
C ASN A 119 25.34 -8.66 7.18
N LYS A 120 26.48 -9.22 6.78
CA LYS A 120 26.69 -10.64 6.53
C LYS A 120 26.49 -11.50 7.78
N TRP A 121 26.59 -10.92 8.97
CA TRP A 121 26.48 -11.62 10.24
C TRP A 121 25.12 -11.50 10.93
N LEU A 122 24.09 -10.97 10.23
CA LEU A 122 22.76 -10.74 10.80
C LEU A 122 22.06 -12.04 11.21
N ASP A 123 22.15 -13.06 10.35
CA ASP A 123 21.48 -14.35 10.54
C ASP A 123 22.47 -15.49 10.87
N GLN A 124 23.78 -15.24 10.74
CA GLN A 124 24.83 -16.22 11.01
C GLN A 124 26.04 -15.54 11.65
N PRO A 125 26.48 -15.95 12.87
CA PRO A 125 27.67 -15.37 13.48
C PRO A 125 28.93 -15.67 12.65
N PRO A 126 29.98 -14.83 12.75
CA PRO A 126 31.23 -15.03 12.02
C PRO A 126 31.88 -16.36 12.36
N ASP A 127 32.51 -17.00 11.37
CA ASP A 127 33.24 -18.24 11.58
C ASP A 127 34.60 -18.01 12.27
N ALA A 128 35.31 -19.09 12.61
CA ALA A 128 36.56 -18.99 13.36
C ALA A 128 37.66 -18.21 12.60
N SER A 129 37.71 -18.33 11.28
CA SER A 129 38.69 -17.62 10.44
C SER A 129 38.33 -16.14 10.32
N GLU A 130 37.05 -15.84 10.10
CA GLU A 130 36.56 -14.46 10.02
C GLU A 130 36.75 -13.71 11.35
N ARG A 131 36.62 -14.41 12.49
CA ARG A 131 36.91 -13.82 13.80
C ARG A 131 38.38 -13.45 13.96
N GLU A 132 39.29 -14.29 13.48
CA GLU A 132 40.73 -14.05 13.58
C GLU A 132 41.16 -12.87 12.68
N ASP A 133 40.61 -12.80 11.47
CA ASP A 133 40.80 -11.66 10.56
C ASP A 133 40.26 -10.35 11.16
N LEU A 134 39.09 -10.39 11.82
CA LEU A 134 38.53 -9.23 12.54
C LEU A 134 39.41 -8.80 13.70
N LEU A 135 39.87 -9.75 14.53
CA LEU A 135 40.77 -9.46 15.65
C LEU A 135 42.07 -8.80 15.18
N SER A 136 42.65 -9.30 14.08
CA SER A 136 43.82 -8.70 13.46
C SER A 136 43.55 -7.28 12.94
N ALA A 137 42.39 -7.03 12.31
CA ALA A 137 42.02 -5.70 11.81
C ALA A 137 41.84 -4.64 12.91
N PHE A 138 41.44 -5.06 14.12
CA PHE A 138 41.33 -4.18 15.30
C PHE A 138 42.65 -4.06 16.08
N GLY A 139 43.75 -4.64 15.60
CA GLY A 139 45.05 -4.60 16.27
C GLY A 139 45.07 -5.38 17.57
N ALA A 140 44.13 -6.32 17.76
CA ALA A 140 44.16 -7.23 18.88
C ALA A 140 45.26 -8.26 18.61
N ASP A 141 46.27 -8.29 19.47
CA ASP A 141 47.30 -9.33 19.43
C ASP A 141 46.63 -10.68 19.73
N PRO A 142 46.67 -11.65 18.80
CA PRO A 142 46.05 -12.97 18.99
C PRO A 142 46.65 -13.74 20.17
N GLU A 143 47.82 -13.36 20.67
CA GLU A 143 48.46 -13.93 21.85
C GLU A 143 48.14 -13.17 23.15
N HIS A 144 47.48 -12.01 23.09
CA HIS A 144 47.09 -11.27 24.28
C HIS A 144 45.90 -11.93 24.96
N ARG A 145 46.21 -12.91 25.81
CA ARG A 145 45.29 -13.43 26.82
C ARG A 145 44.75 -12.25 27.63
N PRO A 146 43.42 -12.11 27.79
CA PRO A 146 42.88 -11.15 28.73
C PRO A 146 43.42 -11.47 30.12
N LYS A 147 43.96 -10.46 30.81
CA LYS A 147 44.48 -10.60 32.17
C LYS A 147 43.43 -11.25 33.06
N THR A 148 43.85 -12.16 33.92
CA THR A 148 42.93 -12.75 34.91
C THR A 148 42.57 -11.71 35.97
N TRP A 149 41.47 -11.95 36.68
CA TRP A 149 41.05 -11.05 37.76
C TRP A 149 42.13 -10.85 38.83
N GLU A 150 42.94 -11.88 39.11
CA GLU A 150 44.06 -11.79 40.06
C GLU A 150 45.17 -10.87 39.55
N GLU A 151 45.57 -11.01 38.28
CA GLU A 151 46.58 -10.16 37.64
C GLU A 151 46.14 -8.68 37.53
N LEU A 152 44.84 -8.45 37.34
CA LEU A 152 44.27 -7.09 37.32
C LEU A 152 44.23 -6.47 38.72
N LEU A 153 43.98 -7.27 39.76
CA LEU A 153 43.99 -6.80 41.14
C LEU A 153 45.40 -6.42 41.60
N GLU A 154 46.42 -7.22 41.25
CA GLU A 154 47.83 -6.89 41.51
C GLU A 154 48.29 -5.60 40.80
N GLU A 155 47.85 -5.37 39.57
CA GLU A 155 48.18 -4.13 38.84
C GLU A 155 47.54 -2.89 39.48
N ILE A 156 46.31 -3.01 39.98
CA ILE A 156 45.62 -1.94 40.69
C ILE A 156 46.28 -1.67 42.05
N GLU A 157 46.70 -2.72 42.76
CA GLU A 157 47.41 -2.61 44.04
C GLU A 157 48.77 -1.93 43.87
N GLY A 158 49.55 -2.29 42.84
CA GLY A 158 50.80 -1.63 42.50
C GLY A 158 50.66 -0.16 42.06
N LEU A 159 49.49 0.26 41.56
CA LEU A 159 49.17 1.66 41.24
C LEU A 159 48.73 2.47 42.46
N LEU A 160 48.37 1.82 43.57
CA LEU A 160 47.96 2.45 44.83
C LEU A 160 49.13 2.61 45.82
N ASP A 161 50.23 1.88 45.60
CA ASP A 161 51.45 1.92 46.42
C ASP A 161 52.50 2.97 45.94
N ASP A 162 52.22 3.70 44.85
CA ASP A 162 52.90 4.95 44.41
C ASP A 162 52.04 6.20 44.73
#